data_AF-A0A1H2V1X8-F1
#
_entry.id   AF-A0A1H2V1X8-F1
#
_cell.length_a   1.000
_cell.length_b   1.000
_cell.length_c   1.000
_cell.angle_alpha   90.00
_cell.angle_beta   90.00
_cell.angle_gamma   90.00
#
_symmetry.space_group_name_H-M   'P 1'
#
loop_
_entity.id
_entity.type
_entity.pdbx_description
1 polymer ?
#
loop_
_entity_poly.entity_id
_entity_poly.type
_entity_poly.pdbx_seq_one_letter_code
_entity_poly.pdbx_strand_id
1 'polypeptide(L)'
;MNNHPLTSPARIVGAARCPRAIPSFAKTGARHAAVRRGAHSGFTLIEVMITLVIVAILAGIALPSYTSYITKSKIRTAQADLVALSLNLENHFQRQLTYPTSTTSNTAETKALFTGWTPAQASDFSYTLSTATSTTYTVTATGTSSNLSGCTISLTNLNERSVSNCGSFTGWQ
;
A
#
# COMPACT_ATOMS: atom_id res chain seq x y z
N MET A 1 -49.95 28.85 2.17
CA MET A 1 -51.23 28.29 1.69
C MET A 1 -50.91 27.37 0.51
N ASN A 2 -50.77 26.07 0.78
CA ASN A 2 -51.67 25.01 0.29
C ASN A 2 -51.00 24.30 -0.92
N ASN A 3 -50.70 23.00 -0.99
CA ASN A 3 -51.16 21.81 -0.29
C ASN A 3 -50.13 20.67 -0.48
N HIS A 4 -49.79 19.94 0.58
CA HIS A 4 -49.65 18.49 0.51
C HIS A 4 -51.04 17.91 0.79
N PRO A 5 -51.49 16.84 0.12
CA PRO A 5 -51.41 15.54 0.81
C PRO A 5 -51.32 14.26 -0.07
N LEU A 6 -50.60 13.28 0.50
CA LEU A 6 -51.00 11.88 0.73
C LEU A 6 -51.05 10.82 -0.40
N THR A 7 -50.48 9.67 0.01
CA THR A 7 -50.88 8.26 -0.20
C THR A 7 -50.28 7.47 -1.36
N SER A 8 -49.38 6.55 -1.00
CA SER A 8 -49.34 5.20 -1.57
C SER A 8 -49.10 4.17 -0.45
N PRO A 9 -49.90 3.10 -0.32
CA PRO A 9 -49.85 2.14 0.78
C PRO A 9 -49.19 0.80 0.40
N ALA A 10 -49.25 -0.16 1.35
CA ALA A 10 -48.85 -1.58 1.32
C ALA A 10 -47.40 -1.83 1.77
N ARG A 11 -47.09 -2.29 2.99
CA ARG A 11 -47.67 -3.35 3.87
C ARG A 11 -47.84 -4.68 3.15
N ILE A 12 -46.78 -5.49 3.17
CA ILE A 12 -46.90 -6.95 3.06
C ILE A 12 -46.16 -7.56 4.26
N VAL A 13 -46.98 -8.02 5.21
CA VAL A 13 -46.61 -8.91 6.30
C VAL A 13 -46.68 -10.33 5.71
N GLY A 14 -45.54 -11.00 5.61
CA GLY A 14 -45.44 -12.38 5.12
C GLY A 14 -44.79 -13.29 6.15
N ALA A 15 -45.47 -13.49 7.28
CA ALA A 15 -45.07 -14.45 8.31
C ALA A 15 -45.50 -15.87 7.91
N ALA A 16 -44.66 -16.58 7.16
CA ALA A 16 -44.82 -18.01 6.95
C ALA A 16 -44.05 -18.78 8.04
N ARG A 17 -44.77 -19.16 9.10
CA ARG A 17 -44.30 -20.12 10.10
C ARG A 17 -44.12 -21.47 9.44
N CYS A 18 -42.90 -21.99 9.48
CA CYS A 18 -42.62 -23.37 9.11
C CYS A 18 -43.09 -24.30 10.25
N PRO A 19 -43.95 -25.31 9.99
CA PRO A 19 -44.37 -26.23 11.02
C PRO A 19 -43.20 -27.13 11.43
N ARG A 20 -42.82 -27.03 12.71
CA ARG A 20 -41.80 -27.84 13.36
C ARG A 20 -42.35 -29.26 13.56
N ALA A 21 -42.14 -30.15 12.59
CA ALA A 21 -42.35 -31.58 12.77
C ALA A 21 -41.21 -32.16 13.63
N ILE A 22 -41.56 -32.66 14.81
CA ILE A 22 -40.65 -33.34 15.74
C ILE A 22 -40.83 -34.85 15.52
N PRO A 23 -39.86 -35.60 14.96
CA PRO A 23 -39.91 -37.04 15.03
C PRO A 23 -39.55 -37.54 16.43
N SER A 24 -40.42 -38.44 16.90
CA SER A 24 -40.39 -39.19 18.15
C SER A 24 -39.21 -40.18 18.22
N PHE A 25 -38.79 -40.40 19.45
CA PHE A 25 -37.85 -41.40 19.98
C PHE A 25 -37.61 -42.67 19.14
N ALA A 26 -36.34 -42.93 18.84
CA ALA A 26 -35.79 -44.28 18.80
C ALA A 26 -34.46 -44.29 19.59
N LYS A 27 -34.51 -44.76 20.84
CA LYS A 27 -33.32 -45.13 21.63
C LYS A 27 -32.75 -46.43 21.04
N THR A 28 -31.86 -46.29 20.05
CA THR A 28 -31.11 -47.44 19.52
C THR A 28 -29.74 -47.48 20.18
N GLY A 29 -29.58 -48.46 21.08
CA GLY A 29 -28.32 -49.07 21.53
C GLY A 29 -27.07 -48.20 21.62
N ALA A 30 -26.67 -47.86 22.84
CA ALA A 30 -25.31 -47.47 23.17
C ALA A 30 -24.35 -48.63 22.86
N ARG A 31 -23.94 -48.76 21.60
CA ARG A 31 -22.72 -49.45 21.24
C ARG A 31 -21.61 -48.49 21.61
N HIS A 32 -20.90 -48.80 22.69
CA HIS A 32 -19.65 -48.13 23.03
C HIS A 32 -18.68 -48.38 21.87
N ALA A 33 -18.70 -47.47 20.88
CA ALA A 33 -17.66 -47.39 19.89
C ALA A 33 -16.40 -47.05 20.66
N ALA A 34 -15.55 -48.06 20.89
CA ALA A 34 -14.21 -47.84 21.39
C ALA A 34 -13.53 -46.90 20.40
N VAL A 35 -13.38 -45.64 20.79
CA VAL A 35 -12.56 -44.66 20.09
C VAL A 35 -11.18 -45.29 19.98
N ARG A 36 -10.84 -45.81 18.79
CA ARG A 36 -9.47 -46.14 18.47
C ARG A 36 -8.72 -44.82 18.51
N ARG A 37 -8.01 -44.57 19.61
CA ARG A 37 -6.98 -43.54 19.67
C ARG A 37 -5.99 -43.91 18.57
N GLY A 38 -6.08 -43.22 17.44
CA GLY A 38 -5.00 -43.23 16.45
C GLY A 38 -3.72 -42.87 17.19
N ALA A 39 -2.64 -43.60 16.94
CA ALA A 39 -1.35 -43.27 17.50
C ALA A 39 -1.02 -41.84 17.04
N HIS A 40 -1.04 -40.89 17.98
CA HIS A 40 -0.56 -39.55 17.71
C HIS A 40 0.96 -39.66 17.56
N SER A 41 1.45 -39.66 16.32
CA SER A 41 2.87 -39.52 16.03
C SER A 41 3.31 -38.13 16.46
N GLY A 42 4.10 -38.06 17.53
CA GLY A 42 4.73 -36.83 18.00
C GLY A 42 6.04 -36.57 17.26
N PHE A 43 6.37 -35.30 17.02
CA PHE A 43 7.69 -34.89 16.56
C PHE A 43 8.72 -35.17 17.64
N THR A 44 9.90 -35.64 17.25
CA THR A 44 11.01 -35.85 18.19
C THR A 44 11.67 -34.52 18.55
N LEU A 45 12.24 -34.40 19.75
CA LEU A 45 12.94 -33.18 20.15
C LEU A 45 14.13 -32.88 19.23
N ILE A 46 14.81 -33.92 18.74
CA ILE A 46 15.93 -33.78 17.81
C ILE A 46 15.48 -33.26 16.43
N GLU A 47 14.30 -33.65 15.96
CA GLU A 47 13.72 -33.14 14.71
C GLU A 47 13.41 -31.64 14.82
N VAL A 48 12.89 -31.21 15.96
CA VAL A 48 12.67 -29.78 16.23
C VAL A 48 13.98 -29.02 16.35
N MET A 49 15.03 -29.61 16.92
CA MET A 49 16.34 -28.96 17.01
C MET A 49 16.98 -28.74 15.64
N ILE A 50 16.99 -29.76 14.78
CA ILE A 50 17.57 -29.64 13.43
C ILE A 50 16.76 -28.66 12.58
N THR A 51 15.43 -28.70 12.65
CA THR A 51 14.58 -27.76 11.88
C THR A 51 14.80 -26.31 12.31
N LEU A 52 14.91 -26.04 13.62
CA LEU A 52 15.23 -24.69 14.10
C LEU A 52 16.61 -24.20 13.66
N VAL A 53 17.61 -25.09 13.64
CA VAL A 53 18.94 -24.76 13.13
C VAL A 53 18.89 -24.35 11.66
N ILE A 54 18.17 -25.10 10.81
CA ILE A 54 18.02 -24.77 9.39
C ILE A 54 17.28 -23.44 9.22
N VAL A 55 16.18 -23.23 9.95
CA VAL A 55 15.40 -21.97 9.89
C VAL A 55 16.25 -20.79 10.32
N ALA A 56 17.09 -20.93 11.35
CA ALA A 56 17.99 -19.86 11.81
C ALA A 56 19.00 -19.45 10.72
N ILE A 57 19.59 -20.42 10.02
CA ILE A 57 20.52 -20.16 8.91
C ILE A 57 19.81 -19.43 7.76
N LEU A 58 18.63 -19.92 7.37
CA LEU A 58 17.85 -19.29 6.29
C LEU A 58 17.39 -17.88 6.65
N ALA A 59 16.94 -17.66 7.90
CA ALA A 59 16.51 -16.35 8.39
C ALA A 59 17.66 -15.32 8.34
N GLY A 60 18.89 -15.73 8.65
CA GLY A 60 20.07 -14.85 8.58
C GLY A 60 20.33 -14.26 7.20
N ILE A 61 20.06 -15.01 6.13
CA ILE A 61 20.23 -14.55 4.74
C ILE A 61 18.98 -13.82 4.23
N ALA A 62 17.79 -14.32 4.59
CA ALA A 62 16.53 -13.82 4.05
C ALA A 62 16.18 -12.40 4.52
N LEU A 63 16.41 -12.09 5.80
CA LEU A 63 16.02 -10.80 6.39
C LEU A 63 16.63 -9.57 5.70
N PRO A 64 17.96 -9.45 5.52
CA PRO A 64 18.54 -8.27 4.85
C PRO A 64 18.17 -8.16 3.37
N SER A 65 17.93 -9.29 2.70
CA SER A 65 17.48 -9.30 1.30
C SER A 65 16.05 -8.78 1.16
N TYR A 66 15.16 -9.19 2.06
CA TYR A 66 13.75 -8.77 2.04
C TYR A 66 13.60 -7.26 2.31
N THR A 67 14.31 -6.72 3.31
CA THR A 67 14.26 -5.28 3.59
C THR A 67 14.78 -4.46 2.39
N SER A 68 15.85 -4.91 1.75
CA SER A 68 16.38 -4.30 0.53
C SER A 68 15.37 -4.32 -0.62
N TYR A 69 14.61 -5.41 -0.78
CA TYR A 69 13.57 -5.51 -1.80
C TYR A 69 12.44 -4.50 -1.57
N ILE A 70 11.93 -4.40 -0.34
CA ILE A 70 10.88 -3.44 0.00
C ILE A 70 11.37 -2.00 -0.22
N THR A 71 12.59 -1.68 0.23
CA THR A 71 13.20 -0.36 0.01
C THR A 71 13.27 0.00 -1.48
N LYS A 72 13.70 -0.93 -2.33
CA LYS A 72 13.71 -0.73 -3.80
C LYS A 72 12.30 -0.52 -4.36
N SER A 73 11.31 -1.26 -3.88
CA SER A 73 9.90 -1.07 -4.26
C SER A 73 9.38 0.33 -3.90
N LYS A 74 9.75 0.85 -2.72
CA LYS A 74 9.39 2.21 -2.31
C LYS A 74 10.03 3.26 -3.23
N ILE A 75 11.31 3.11 -3.55
CA ILE A 75 12.02 4.00 -4.47
C ILE A 75 11.35 4.02 -5.86
N ARG A 76 10.99 2.86 -6.41
CA ARG A 76 10.26 2.77 -7.70
C ARG A 76 8.90 3.47 -7.65
N THR A 77 8.19 3.32 -6.52
CA THR A 77 6.90 4.01 -6.33
C THR A 77 7.11 5.53 -6.25
N ALA A 78 8.17 5.99 -5.57
CA ALA A 78 8.51 7.41 -5.52
C ALA A 78 8.91 7.99 -6.90
N GLN A 79 9.58 7.20 -7.74
CA GLN A 79 9.83 7.56 -9.14
C GLN A 79 8.52 7.74 -9.92
N ALA A 80 7.55 6.83 -9.74
CA ALA A 80 6.24 6.96 -10.36
C ALA A 80 5.49 8.20 -9.86
N ASP A 81 5.57 8.50 -8.56
CA ASP A 81 4.99 9.72 -7.95
C ASP A 81 5.60 11.00 -8.57
N LEU A 82 6.92 11.03 -8.82
CA LEU A 82 7.60 12.15 -9.50
C LEU A 82 7.16 12.29 -10.96
N VAL A 83 7.00 11.18 -11.68
CA VAL A 83 6.47 11.21 -13.05
C VAL A 83 5.05 11.78 -13.05
N ALA A 84 4.20 11.33 -12.14
CA ALA A 84 2.85 11.89 -12.00
C ALA A 84 2.88 13.40 -11.67
N LEU A 85 3.82 13.86 -10.86
CA LEU A 85 4.00 15.29 -10.59
C LEU A 85 4.45 16.05 -11.84
N SER A 86 5.38 15.51 -12.62
CA SER A 86 5.83 16.14 -13.88
C SER A 86 4.70 16.30 -14.90
N LEU A 87 3.78 15.33 -14.97
CA LEU A 87 2.59 15.43 -15.81
C LEU A 87 1.66 16.58 -15.36
N ASN A 88 1.53 16.80 -14.05
CA ASN A 88 0.75 17.93 -13.52
C ASN A 88 1.40 19.28 -13.84
N LEU A 89 2.74 19.35 -13.77
CA LEU A 89 3.51 20.52 -14.18
C LEU A 89 3.36 20.82 -15.67
N GLU A 90 3.43 19.79 -16.52
CA GLU A 90 3.25 19.97 -17.96
C GLU A 90 1.83 20.43 -18.32
N ASN A 91 0.82 19.84 -17.66
CA ASN A 91 -0.57 20.30 -17.79
C ASN A 91 -0.77 21.74 -17.30
N HIS A 92 0.02 22.20 -16.33
CA HIS A 92 0.03 23.60 -15.89
C HIS A 92 0.65 24.51 -16.96
N PHE A 93 1.80 24.11 -17.50
CA PHE A 93 2.49 24.83 -18.56
C PHE A 93 1.63 24.99 -19.81
N GLN A 94 0.90 23.95 -20.22
CA GLN A 94 -0.03 24.02 -21.37
C GLN A 94 -1.16 25.05 -21.17
N ARG A 95 -1.54 25.35 -19.93
CA ARG A 95 -2.62 26.30 -19.61
C ARG A 95 -2.12 27.73 -19.37
N GLN A 96 -0.95 27.88 -18.76
CA GLN A 96 -0.44 29.17 -18.31
C GLN A 96 0.80 29.65 -19.07
N LEU A 97 1.37 28.79 -19.92
CA LEU A 97 2.64 29.00 -20.64
C LEU A 97 3.85 29.25 -19.71
N THR A 98 3.68 28.92 -18.43
CA THR A 98 4.71 29.04 -17.39
C THR A 98 4.54 27.92 -16.37
N TYR A 99 5.64 27.51 -15.74
CA TYR A 99 5.63 26.72 -14.51
C TYR A 99 5.40 27.63 -13.29
N PRO A 100 4.93 27.07 -12.16
CA PRO A 100 4.85 27.83 -10.91
C PRO A 100 6.21 28.44 -10.57
N THR A 101 6.26 29.70 -10.15
CA THR A 101 7.51 30.38 -9.78
C THR A 101 7.88 30.19 -8.31
N SER A 102 7.07 29.42 -7.57
CA SER A 102 7.27 29.13 -6.16
C SER A 102 7.99 27.79 -5.98
N THR A 103 9.18 27.84 -5.37
CA THR A 103 9.85 26.66 -4.85
C THR A 103 9.13 26.17 -3.59
N THR A 104 8.93 24.86 -3.48
CA THR A 104 8.30 24.22 -2.32
C THR A 104 9.33 23.44 -1.51
N SER A 105 9.19 23.43 -0.19
CA SER A 105 10.15 22.79 0.72
C SER A 105 9.73 21.40 1.20
N ASN A 106 8.46 21.01 0.99
CA ASN A 106 7.92 19.74 1.43
C ASN A 106 6.70 19.30 0.61
N THR A 107 6.30 18.04 0.80
CA THR A 107 5.16 17.43 0.08
C THR A 107 3.85 18.18 0.26
N ALA A 108 3.60 18.79 1.43
CA ALA A 108 2.35 19.48 1.70
C ALA A 108 2.22 20.76 0.86
N GLU A 109 3.31 21.53 0.75
CA GLU A 109 3.40 22.70 -0.13
C GLU A 109 3.25 22.32 -1.60
N THR A 110 3.92 21.24 -2.05
CA THR A 110 3.78 20.75 -3.43
C THR A 110 2.35 20.31 -3.73
N LYS A 111 1.68 19.63 -2.79
CA LYS A 111 0.28 19.23 -2.92
C LYS A 111 -0.68 20.42 -2.92
N ALA A 112 -0.35 21.52 -2.23
CA ALA A 112 -1.16 22.74 -2.29
C ALA A 112 -1.17 23.37 -3.68
N LEU A 113 -0.06 23.26 -4.44
CA LEU A 113 0.00 23.68 -5.84
C LEU A 113 -0.75 22.72 -6.78
N PHE A 114 -0.70 21.42 -6.49
CA PHE A 114 -1.31 20.37 -7.32
C PHE A 114 -2.23 19.46 -6.49
N THR A 115 -3.44 19.93 -6.21
CA THR A 115 -4.38 19.25 -5.29
C THR A 115 -4.83 17.86 -5.76
N GLY A 116 -4.81 17.61 -7.07
CA GLY A 116 -5.09 16.30 -7.67
C GLY A 116 -3.93 15.31 -7.62
N TRP A 117 -2.74 15.76 -7.25
CA TRP A 117 -1.56 14.90 -7.10
C TRP A 117 -1.43 14.44 -5.64
N THR A 118 -1.38 13.12 -5.45
CA THR A 118 -1.24 12.50 -4.13
C THR A 118 -0.19 11.40 -4.20
N PRO A 119 1.03 11.61 -3.66
CA PRO A 119 2.08 10.63 -3.74
C PRO A 119 1.80 9.43 -2.83
N ALA A 120 2.02 8.22 -3.33
CA ALA A 120 1.84 7.00 -2.57
C ALA A 120 2.90 6.80 -1.48
N GLN A 121 4.11 7.38 -1.65
CA GLN A 121 5.22 7.24 -0.70
C GLN A 121 5.44 8.48 0.19
N ALA A 122 4.39 9.26 0.49
CA ALA A 122 4.49 10.44 1.36
C ALA A 122 5.02 10.17 2.78
N SER A 123 4.96 8.91 3.25
CA SER A 123 5.48 8.49 4.55
C SER A 123 6.99 8.27 4.58
N ASP A 124 7.58 7.98 3.43
CA ASP A 124 8.99 7.60 3.29
C ASP A 124 9.79 8.62 2.47
N PHE A 125 9.12 9.47 1.70
CA PHE A 125 9.71 10.50 0.86
C PHE A 125 9.03 11.85 1.07
N SER A 126 9.86 12.90 1.13
CA SER A 126 9.44 14.28 0.96
C SER A 126 9.63 14.68 -0.50
N TYR A 127 8.60 15.26 -1.10
CA TYR A 127 8.63 15.72 -2.49
C TYR A 127 8.71 17.23 -2.53
N THR A 128 9.57 17.77 -3.40
CA THR A 128 9.76 19.20 -3.57
C THR A 128 9.83 19.57 -5.04
N LEU A 129 9.42 20.80 -5.33
CA LEU A 129 9.55 21.47 -6.61
C LEU A 129 10.50 22.64 -6.44
N SER A 130 11.50 22.75 -7.32
CA SER A 130 12.35 23.92 -7.47
C SER A 130 12.22 24.44 -8.89
N THR A 131 11.95 25.73 -9.03
CA THR A 131 11.80 26.40 -10.33
C THR A 131 12.84 27.48 -10.47
N ALA A 132 13.82 27.27 -11.35
CA ALA A 132 14.89 28.24 -11.60
C ALA A 132 14.43 29.39 -12.51
N THR A 133 13.52 29.09 -13.44
CA THR A 133 12.88 30.06 -14.34
C THR A 133 11.39 29.73 -14.51
N SER A 134 10.63 30.57 -15.21
CA SER A 134 9.24 30.29 -15.59
C SER A 134 9.08 29.11 -16.56
N THR A 135 10.18 28.58 -17.10
CA THR A 135 10.19 27.52 -18.13
C THR A 135 11.03 26.31 -17.73
N THR A 136 11.58 26.28 -16.52
CA THR A 136 12.41 25.17 -16.03
C THR A 136 11.97 24.74 -14.64
N TYR A 137 12.01 23.44 -14.40
CA TYR A 137 11.77 22.89 -13.08
C TYR A 137 12.66 21.68 -12.82
N THR A 138 12.87 21.45 -11.53
CA THR A 138 13.38 20.20 -10.97
C THR A 138 12.44 19.76 -9.87
N VAL A 139 11.88 18.56 -10.02
CA VAL A 139 11.16 17.90 -8.93
C VAL A 139 12.07 16.88 -8.28
N THR A 140 12.05 16.83 -6.95
CA THR A 140 12.93 15.98 -6.15
C THR A 140 12.13 15.21 -5.12
N ALA A 141 12.40 13.91 -4.99
CA ALA A 141 11.95 13.08 -3.88
C ALA A 141 13.17 12.76 -2.99
N THR A 142 13.09 13.15 -1.73
CA THR A 142 14.14 12.92 -0.72
C THR A 142 13.63 11.95 0.34
N GLY A 143 14.33 10.83 0.52
CA GLY A 143 13.99 9.81 1.50
C GLY A 143 14.17 10.32 2.93
N THR A 144 13.14 10.10 3.74
CA THR A 144 13.03 10.56 5.13
C THR A 144 13.02 9.40 6.13
N SER A 145 12.73 8.17 5.69
CA SER A 145 12.77 7.00 6.56
C SER A 145 14.19 6.51 6.80
N SER A 146 14.42 5.80 7.91
CA SER A 146 15.75 5.37 8.35
C SER A 146 16.54 4.58 7.29
N ASN A 147 15.86 3.76 6.49
CA ASN A 147 16.47 2.96 5.43
C ASN A 147 16.68 3.71 4.10
N LEU A 148 16.14 4.93 3.98
CA LEU A 148 16.15 5.76 2.78
C LEU A 148 16.71 7.17 3.05
N SER A 149 17.22 7.43 4.26
CA SER A 149 17.64 8.76 4.67
C SER A 149 18.68 9.32 3.71
N GLY A 150 18.35 10.44 3.07
CA GLY A 150 19.23 11.12 2.11
C GLY A 150 19.21 10.56 0.68
N CYS A 151 18.49 9.46 0.42
CA CYS A 151 18.22 8.97 -0.94
C CYS A 151 17.47 10.06 -1.71
N THR A 152 18.05 10.53 -2.80
CA THR A 152 17.52 11.66 -3.57
C THR A 152 17.28 11.21 -5.00
N ILE A 153 16.07 11.45 -5.48
CA ILE A 153 15.63 11.11 -6.84
C ILE A 153 15.15 12.41 -7.47
N SER A 154 15.62 12.76 -8.65
CA SER A 154 15.15 13.98 -9.32
C SER A 154 14.79 13.76 -10.78
N LEU A 155 13.85 14.59 -11.23
CA LEU A 155 13.36 14.66 -12.61
C LEU A 155 13.25 16.13 -13.02
N THR A 156 13.80 16.48 -14.19
CA THR A 156 13.73 17.84 -14.74
C THR A 156 12.70 17.96 -15.86
N ASN A 157 12.41 19.18 -16.30
CA ASN A 157 11.55 19.45 -17.46
C ASN A 157 12.10 18.89 -18.78
N LEU A 158 13.41 18.60 -18.86
CA LEU A 158 14.04 17.95 -20.00
C LEU A 158 14.02 16.42 -19.91
N ASN A 159 13.28 15.88 -18.93
CA ASN A 159 13.25 14.45 -18.61
C ASN A 159 14.65 13.89 -18.28
N GLU A 160 15.54 14.74 -17.76
CA GLU A 160 16.79 14.28 -17.14
C GLU A 160 16.47 13.70 -15.77
N ARG A 161 17.01 12.52 -15.50
CA ARG A 161 16.65 11.69 -14.36
C ARG A 161 17.91 11.38 -13.58
N SER A 162 17.89 11.65 -12.28
CA SER A 162 19.02 11.33 -11.40
C SER A 162 18.57 10.55 -10.17
N VAL A 163 19.48 9.73 -9.65
CA VAL A 163 19.32 9.02 -8.38
C VAL A 163 20.64 9.06 -7.65
N SER A 164 20.63 9.44 -6.37
CA SER A 164 21.83 9.50 -5.53
C SER A 164 21.52 9.02 -4.11
N ASN A 165 22.52 8.45 -3.43
CA ASN A 165 22.43 8.02 -2.02
C ASN A 165 21.32 6.99 -1.71
N CYS A 166 20.88 6.21 -2.71
CA CYS A 166 19.83 5.19 -2.56
C CYS A 166 20.39 3.75 -2.41
N GLY A 167 21.58 3.62 -1.83
CA GLY A 167 22.25 2.33 -1.65
C GLY A 167 22.63 1.66 -2.97
N SER A 168 22.22 0.40 -3.17
CA SER A 168 22.47 -0.37 -4.41
C SER A 168 21.56 0.00 -5.58
N PHE A 169 20.67 0.97 -5.39
CA PHE A 169 19.75 1.43 -6.42
C PHE A 169 20.36 2.61 -7.18
N THR A 170 20.59 2.45 -8.48
CA THR A 170 21.36 3.41 -9.29
C THR A 170 20.60 3.98 -10.49
N GLY A 171 19.35 3.59 -10.73
CA GLY A 171 18.67 4.00 -11.97
C GLY A 171 17.15 3.85 -11.99
N TRP A 172 16.56 4.34 -13.08
CA TRP A 172 15.11 4.46 -13.31
C TRP A 172 14.48 3.28 -14.09
N GLN A 173 15.13 2.11 -14.07
CA GLN A 173 14.60 0.89 -14.73
C GLN A 173 13.56 0.16 -13.88
#